data_AF-A0A1I1GDP2-F1
#
_entry.id   AF-A0A1I1GDP2-F1
#
_cell.length_a   1.000
_cell.length_b   1.000
_cell.length_c   1.000
_cell.angle_alpha   90.00
_cell.angle_beta   90.00
_cell.angle_gamma   90.00
#
_symmetry.space_group_name_H-M   'P 1'
#
loop_
_entity.id
_entity.type
_entity.pdbx_description
1 polymer ?
#
loop_
_entity_poly.entity_id
_entity_poly.type
_entity_poly.pdbx_seq_one_letter_code
_entity_poly.pdbx_strand_id
1 'polypeptide(L)'
;MLRAATNEDLEMIAGIAESAFGQHNPLPRNLIAQQLSAGRVSYLIDGSGAAFISFSQVLDEIEIYDLAVVKGRQGQGIGQVLFNTFLQEYADNHFFLEVAEGNLAARHIYEKMGFQQYHERSNYYQDGQTAILMEKKP
;
A
#
# COMPACT_ATOMS: atom_id res chain seq x y z
N MET A 1 -9.45 12.08 7.19
CA MET A 1 -9.55 11.08 8.28
C MET A 1 -9.44 9.70 7.66
N LEU A 2 -8.68 8.81 8.30
CA LEU A 2 -8.57 7.41 7.94
C LEU A 2 -9.57 6.59 8.74
N ARG A 3 -10.05 5.51 8.17
CA ARG A 3 -10.92 4.56 8.85
C ARG A 3 -10.45 3.14 8.60
N ALA A 4 -10.35 2.34 9.67
CA ALA A 4 -10.13 0.90 9.55
C ALA A 4 -11.27 0.23 8.80
N ALA A 5 -10.92 -0.60 7.83
CA ALA A 5 -11.87 -1.40 7.09
C ALA A 5 -12.36 -2.60 7.91
N THR A 6 -13.56 -3.06 7.58
CA THR A 6 -14.15 -4.30 8.09
C THR A 6 -14.47 -5.24 6.94
N ASN A 7 -14.99 -6.44 7.24
CA ASN A 7 -15.49 -7.35 6.21
C ASN A 7 -16.62 -6.74 5.35
N GLU A 8 -17.34 -5.73 5.86
CA GLU A 8 -18.40 -5.03 5.12
C GLU A 8 -17.83 -4.14 4.00
N ASP A 9 -16.55 -3.77 4.08
CA ASP A 9 -15.87 -2.92 3.11
C ASP A 9 -15.30 -3.69 1.90
N LEU A 10 -15.48 -5.02 1.84
CA LEU A 10 -14.91 -5.88 0.81
C LEU A 10 -15.18 -5.37 -0.61
N GLU A 11 -16.43 -5.05 -0.93
CA GLU A 11 -16.80 -4.60 -2.29
C GLU A 11 -16.19 -3.25 -2.62
N MET A 12 -16.06 -2.36 -1.63
CA MET A 12 -15.44 -1.05 -1.82
C MET A 12 -13.95 -1.20 -2.12
N ILE A 13 -13.22 -1.96 -1.29
CA ILE A 13 -11.77 -2.17 -1.46
C ILE A 13 -11.49 -2.88 -2.79
N ALA A 14 -12.26 -3.92 -3.11
CA ALA A 14 -12.13 -4.63 -4.39
C ALA A 14 -12.41 -3.70 -5.58
N GLY A 15 -13.41 -2.82 -5.48
CA GLY A 15 -13.70 -1.83 -6.51
C GLY A 15 -12.59 -0.78 -6.68
N ILE A 16 -11.98 -0.34 -5.59
CA ILE A 16 -10.81 0.58 -5.63
C ILE A 16 -9.63 -0.12 -6.30
N ALA A 17 -9.30 -1.35 -5.89
CA ALA A 17 -8.19 -2.13 -6.45
C ALA A 17 -8.37 -2.37 -7.95
N GLU A 18 -9.55 -2.84 -8.36
CA GLU A 18 -9.88 -3.06 -9.77
C GLU A 18 -9.77 -1.76 -10.58
N SER A 19 -10.29 -0.65 -10.05
CA SER A 19 -10.18 0.65 -10.71
C SER A 19 -8.72 1.08 -10.85
N ALA A 20 -7.92 0.95 -9.78
CA ALA A 20 -6.55 1.45 -9.70
C ALA A 20 -5.57 0.66 -10.57
N PHE A 21 -5.67 -0.67 -10.55
CA PHE A 21 -4.68 -1.57 -11.16
C PHE A 21 -5.14 -2.21 -12.47
N GLY A 22 -6.46 -2.29 -12.72
CA GLY A 22 -7.02 -2.84 -13.95
C GLY A 22 -6.56 -4.28 -14.25
N GLN A 23 -6.11 -4.52 -15.49
CA GLN A 23 -5.73 -5.87 -15.95
C GLN A 23 -4.57 -6.51 -15.18
N HIS A 24 -3.76 -5.73 -14.47
CA HIS A 24 -2.64 -6.21 -13.67
C HIS A 24 -2.92 -6.11 -12.16
N ASN A 25 -4.19 -6.22 -11.76
CA ASN A 25 -4.59 -6.12 -10.36
C ASN A 25 -3.96 -7.22 -9.49
N PRO A 26 -3.03 -6.88 -8.57
CA PRO A 26 -2.42 -7.85 -7.67
C PRO A 26 -3.36 -8.24 -6.52
N LEU A 27 -4.48 -7.53 -6.35
CA LEU A 27 -5.47 -7.68 -5.29
C LEU A 27 -6.83 -8.09 -5.85
N PRO A 28 -6.99 -9.35 -6.32
CA PRO A 28 -8.30 -9.85 -6.71
C PRO A 28 -9.21 -9.94 -5.48
N ARG A 29 -10.52 -9.76 -5.67
CA ARG A 29 -11.53 -9.72 -4.60
C ARG A 29 -11.43 -10.87 -3.59
N ASN A 30 -11.14 -12.09 -4.05
CA ASN A 30 -11.01 -13.27 -3.18
C ASN A 30 -9.81 -13.17 -2.22
N LEU A 31 -8.70 -12.57 -2.66
CA LEU A 31 -7.54 -12.33 -1.80
C LEU A 31 -7.88 -11.30 -0.71
N ILE A 32 -8.53 -10.20 -1.09
CA ILE A 32 -8.99 -9.18 -0.13
C ILE A 32 -9.95 -9.80 0.89
N ALA A 33 -10.92 -10.61 0.44
CA ALA A 33 -11.86 -11.30 1.34
C ALA A 33 -11.14 -12.22 2.35
N GLN A 34 -10.12 -12.96 1.89
CA GLN A 34 -9.31 -13.81 2.75
C GLN A 34 -8.52 -12.99 3.77
N GLN A 35 -7.91 -11.89 3.34
CA GLN A 35 -7.11 -11.01 4.19
C GLN A 35 -7.96 -10.36 5.30
N LEU A 36 -9.11 -9.79 4.94
CA LEU A 36 -10.05 -9.19 5.90
C LEU A 36 -10.56 -10.23 6.90
N SER A 37 -10.88 -11.44 6.44
CA SER A 37 -11.39 -12.51 7.32
C SER A 37 -10.31 -13.08 8.25
N ALA A 38 -9.06 -13.18 7.79
CA ALA A 38 -7.97 -13.74 8.58
C ALA A 38 -7.41 -12.76 9.62
N GLY A 39 -7.67 -11.45 9.49
CA GLY A 39 -7.22 -10.42 10.42
C GLY A 39 -5.70 -10.21 10.47
N ARG A 40 -4.95 -10.75 9.49
CA ARG A 40 -3.48 -10.61 9.40
C ARG A 40 -3.04 -9.37 8.63
N VAL A 41 -3.90 -8.87 7.74
CA VAL A 41 -3.67 -7.66 6.95
C VAL A 41 -4.76 -6.66 7.31
N SER A 42 -4.34 -5.48 7.72
CA SER A 42 -5.21 -4.35 8.00
C SER A 42 -5.33 -3.47 6.76
N TYR A 43 -6.48 -2.82 6.62
CA TYR A 43 -6.76 -1.86 5.56
C TYR A 43 -7.25 -0.56 6.20
N LEU A 44 -6.68 0.57 5.79
CA LEU A 44 -7.23 1.90 6.09
C LEU A 44 -7.77 2.51 4.81
N ILE A 45 -9.00 3.01 4.87
CA ILE A 45 -9.69 3.68 3.76
C ILE A 45 -9.70 5.18 4.03
N ASP A 46 -9.50 5.98 2.99
CA ASP A 46 -9.61 7.42 3.08
C ASP A 46 -11.06 7.85 3.33
N GLY A 47 -11.27 9.03 3.92
CA GLY A 47 -12.62 9.52 4.23
C GLY A 47 -13.56 9.68 3.02
N SER A 48 -13.04 9.68 1.80
CA SER A 48 -13.86 9.76 0.58
C SER A 48 -14.21 8.41 -0.04
N GLY A 49 -13.65 7.29 0.47
CA GLY A 49 -13.85 5.95 -0.08
C GLY A 49 -13.23 5.77 -1.47
N ALA A 50 -12.22 6.56 -1.82
CA ALA A 50 -11.55 6.58 -3.11
C ALA A 50 -10.15 5.96 -3.07
N ALA A 51 -9.60 5.71 -1.89
CA ALA A 51 -8.27 5.19 -1.72
C ALA A 51 -8.16 4.32 -0.47
N PHE A 52 -7.23 3.36 -0.51
CA PHE A 52 -6.86 2.57 0.66
C PHE A 52 -5.36 2.32 0.72
N ILE A 53 -4.89 1.99 1.93
CA ILE A 53 -3.57 1.43 2.19
C ILE A 53 -3.73 0.12 2.96
N SER A 54 -3.01 -0.92 2.56
CA SER A 54 -2.98 -2.23 3.22
C SER A 54 -1.62 -2.47 3.86
N PHE A 55 -1.60 -3.07 5.06
CA PHE A 55 -0.38 -3.33 5.79
C PHE A 55 -0.56 -4.47 6.81
N SER A 56 0.54 -5.02 7.29
CA SER A 56 0.55 -5.81 8.53
C SER A 56 1.42 -5.11 9.56
N GLN A 57 1.12 -5.33 10.83
CA GLN A 57 1.91 -4.81 11.94
C GLN A 57 2.29 -5.95 12.87
N VAL A 58 3.58 -6.02 13.23
CA VAL A 58 4.10 -6.91 14.26
C VAL A 58 4.97 -6.07 15.20
N LEU A 59 4.50 -5.91 16.44
CA LEU A 59 5.15 -5.01 17.41
C LEU A 59 5.25 -3.57 16.85
N ASP A 60 6.48 -3.07 16.73
CA ASP A 60 6.86 -1.77 16.21
C ASP A 60 7.16 -1.79 14.70
N GLU A 61 7.10 -2.93 14.03
CA GLU A 61 7.35 -3.05 12.59
C GLU A 61 6.04 -3.10 11.78
N ILE A 62 6.03 -2.35 10.67
CA ILE A 62 4.91 -2.27 9.74
C ILE A 62 5.40 -2.60 8.33
N GLU A 63 4.80 -3.61 7.71
CA GLU A 63 5.01 -3.95 6.30
C GLU A 63 3.84 -3.41 5.48
N ILE A 64 4.10 -2.50 4.54
CA ILE A 64 3.10 -1.88 3.66
C ILE A 64 3.02 -2.69 2.37
N TYR A 65 1.84 -3.21 2.05
CA TYR A 65 1.65 -4.05 0.86
C TYR A 65 1.16 -3.25 -0.33
N ASP A 66 0.09 -2.46 -0.16
CA ASP A 66 -0.56 -1.79 -1.28
C ASP A 66 -1.02 -0.39 -0.91
N LEU A 67 -0.88 0.53 -1.87
CA LEU A 67 -1.51 1.85 -1.86
C LEU A 67 -2.29 2.00 -3.17
N ALA A 68 -3.61 2.11 -3.07
CA ALA A 68 -4.48 2.21 -4.23
C ALA A 68 -5.34 3.47 -4.17
N VAL A 69 -5.50 4.12 -5.32
CA VAL A 69 -6.42 5.25 -5.53
C VAL A 69 -7.20 4.97 -6.80
N VAL A 70 -8.53 5.12 -6.77
CA VAL A 70 -9.38 4.97 -7.95
C VAL A 70 -8.84 5.79 -9.13
N LYS A 71 -8.83 5.20 -10.33
CA LYS A 71 -8.11 5.74 -11.51
C LYS A 71 -8.47 7.19 -11.84
N GLY A 72 -9.76 7.54 -11.75
CA GLY A 72 -10.25 8.90 -12.03
C GLY A 72 -9.80 9.97 -11.02
N ARG A 73 -9.18 9.56 -9.90
CA ARG A 73 -8.68 10.47 -8.85
C ARG A 73 -7.18 10.36 -8.60
N GLN A 74 -6.46 9.58 -9.41
CA GLN A 74 -5.00 9.52 -9.37
C GLN A 74 -4.39 10.86 -9.83
N GLY A 75 -3.14 11.12 -9.44
CA GLY A 75 -2.43 12.36 -9.80
C GLY A 75 -2.88 13.62 -9.06
N GLN A 76 -3.86 13.51 -8.14
CA GLN A 76 -4.42 14.63 -7.37
C GLN A 76 -3.87 14.71 -5.93
N GLY A 77 -2.80 13.97 -5.62
CA GLY A 77 -2.18 13.94 -4.29
C GLY A 77 -2.90 13.09 -3.23
N ILE A 78 -4.04 12.46 -3.55
CA ILE A 78 -4.81 11.64 -2.58
C ILE A 78 -3.97 10.54 -1.95
N GLY A 79 -3.25 9.75 -2.77
CA GLY A 79 -2.38 8.69 -2.27
C GLY A 79 -1.28 9.22 -1.34
N GLN A 80 -0.69 10.37 -1.66
CA GLN A 80 0.32 11.01 -0.83
C GLN A 80 -0.25 11.49 0.51
N VAL A 81 -1.45 12.08 0.51
CA VAL A 81 -2.13 12.50 1.75
C VAL A 81 -2.48 11.30 2.60
N LEU A 82 -3.05 10.24 2.01
CA LEU A 82 -3.37 8.98 2.68
C LEU A 82 -2.12 8.38 3.34
N PHE A 83 -1.04 8.24 2.58
CA PHE A 83 0.22 7.67 3.05
C PHE A 83 0.85 8.51 4.16
N ASN A 84 0.90 9.84 4.01
CA ASN A 84 1.44 10.72 5.07
C ASN A 84 0.59 10.67 6.35
N THR A 85 -0.74 10.60 6.21
CA THR A 85 -1.63 10.48 7.38
C THR A 85 -1.37 9.15 8.09
N PHE A 86 -1.19 8.07 7.33
CA PHE A 86 -0.83 6.76 7.86
C PHE A 86 0.51 6.80 8.61
N LEU A 87 1.57 7.35 8.00
CA LEU A 87 2.87 7.47 8.67
C LEU A 87 2.80 8.28 9.97
N GLN A 88 1.95 9.31 10.02
CA GLN A 88 1.75 10.11 11.25
C GLN A 88 1.00 9.35 12.34
N GLU A 89 0.03 8.51 11.97
CA GLU A 89 -0.72 7.67 12.92
C GLU A 89 0.17 6.60 13.58
N TYR A 90 1.18 6.15 12.85
CA TYR A 90 2.15 5.12 13.28
C TYR A 90 3.57 5.68 13.41
N ALA A 91 3.71 6.93 13.85
CA ALA A 91 4.99 7.67 13.77
C ALA A 91 6.18 6.99 14.47
N ASP A 92 5.93 6.20 15.51
CA ASP A 92 6.96 5.51 16.29
C ASP A 92 7.35 4.13 15.70
N ASN A 93 6.75 3.73 14.57
CA ASN A 93 6.99 2.44 13.93
C ASN A 93 8.15 2.47 12.92
N HIS A 94 8.77 1.31 12.72
CA HIS A 94 9.68 1.03 11.61
C HIS A 94 8.86 0.50 10.42
N PHE A 95 8.93 1.20 9.28
CA PHE A 95 8.16 0.83 8.09
C PHE A 95 9.02 0.12 7.06
N PHE A 96 8.42 -0.85 6.38
CA PHE A 96 8.99 -1.57 5.24
C PHE A 96 8.02 -1.54 4.07
N LEU A 97 8.58 -1.53 2.86
CA LEU A 97 7.82 -1.74 1.62
C LEU A 97 8.71 -2.34 0.52
N GLU A 98 8.06 -2.96 -0.45
CA GLU A 98 8.67 -3.45 -1.69
C GLU A 98 8.14 -2.65 -2.89
N VAL A 99 9.03 -2.29 -3.81
CA VAL A 99 8.65 -1.60 -5.06
C VAL A 99 9.49 -2.11 -6.23
N ALA A 100 8.85 -2.32 -7.38
CA ALA A 100 9.56 -2.71 -8.61
C ALA A 100 10.60 -1.64 -9.01
N GLU A 101 11.78 -2.08 -9.44
CA GLU A 101 12.88 -1.18 -9.83
C GLU A 101 12.46 -0.17 -10.91
N GLY A 102 11.60 -0.60 -11.85
CA GLY A 102 11.07 0.21 -12.94
C GLY A 102 9.99 1.21 -12.52
N ASN A 103 9.43 1.11 -11.30
CA ASN A 103 8.43 2.04 -10.79
C ASN A 103 9.09 3.29 -10.18
N LEU A 104 9.80 4.05 -11.01
CA LEU A 104 10.54 5.24 -10.62
C LEU A 104 9.66 6.31 -9.95
N ALA A 105 8.39 6.39 -10.37
CA ALA A 105 7.43 7.33 -9.78
C ALA A 105 7.15 7.01 -8.31
N ALA A 106 6.84 5.76 -7.98
CA ALA A 106 6.61 5.34 -6.59
C ALA A 106 7.89 5.45 -5.75
N ARG A 107 9.04 5.03 -6.30
CA ARG A 107 10.34 5.15 -5.63
C ARG A 107 10.65 6.59 -5.21
N HIS A 108 10.51 7.56 -6.12
CA HIS A 108 10.73 8.97 -5.82
C HIS A 108 9.76 9.52 -4.76
N ILE A 109 8.53 9.02 -4.74
CA ILE A 109 7.55 9.37 -3.70
C ILE A 109 8.00 8.84 -2.34
N TYR A 110 8.40 7.57 -2.26
CA TYR A 110 8.84 6.93 -1.02
C TYR A 110 10.14 7.58 -0.49
N GLU A 111 11.11 7.86 -1.36
CA GLU A 111 12.34 8.57 -1.02
C GLU A 111 12.03 9.96 -0.41
N LYS A 112 11.10 10.71 -1.00
CA LYS A 112 10.63 12.00 -0.45
C LYS A 112 9.91 11.88 0.89
N MET A 113 9.30 10.72 1.16
CA MET A 113 8.65 10.40 2.43
C MET A 113 9.64 9.88 3.49
N GLY A 114 10.94 9.84 3.18
CA GLY A 114 12.00 9.45 4.11
C GLY A 114 12.34 7.96 4.08
N PHE A 115 11.78 7.19 3.16
CA PHE A 115 12.19 5.80 2.95
C PHE A 115 13.57 5.75 2.30
N GLN A 116 14.36 4.75 2.67
CA GLN A 116 15.68 4.48 2.13
C GLN A 116 15.74 3.04 1.65
N GLN A 117 16.36 2.81 0.50
CA GLN A 117 16.65 1.44 0.04
C GLN A 117 17.65 0.79 1.00
N TYR A 118 17.33 -0.42 1.49
CA TYR A 118 18.23 -1.21 2.33
C TYR A 118 18.60 -2.56 1.69
N HIS A 119 17.82 -3.04 0.72
CA HIS A 119 18.10 -4.29 0.02
C HIS A 119 17.47 -4.33 -1.38
N GLU A 120 17.85 -5.33 -2.16
CA GLU A 120 17.24 -5.64 -3.45
C GLU A 120 17.12 -7.15 -3.66
N ARG A 121 16.06 -7.58 -4.34
CA ARG A 121 15.84 -8.98 -4.73
C ARG A 121 15.79 -9.08 -6.24
N SER A 122 16.87 -9.55 -6.86
CA SER A 122 16.97 -9.72 -8.31
C SER A 122 15.98 -10.77 -8.82
N ASN A 123 15.39 -10.54 -10.00
CA ASN A 123 14.43 -11.45 -10.65
C ASN A 123 13.24 -11.84 -9.74
N TYR A 124 12.73 -10.88 -8.96
CA TYR A 124 11.65 -11.14 -8.00
C TYR A 124 10.26 -11.14 -8.66
N TYR A 125 10.02 -10.21 -9.58
CA TYR A 125 8.76 -10.16 -10.31
C TYR A 125 8.77 -11.12 -11.51
N GLN A 126 7.58 -11.54 -11.96
CA GLN A 126 7.42 -12.52 -13.04
C GLN A 126 8.01 -12.05 -14.39
N ASP A 127 8.11 -10.74 -14.58
CA ASP A 127 8.72 -10.10 -15.73
C ASP A 127 10.24 -9.93 -15.61
N GLY A 128 10.85 -10.46 -14.56
CA GLY A 128 12.29 -10.40 -14.29
C GLY A 128 12.73 -9.14 -13.55
N GLN A 129 11.83 -8.23 -13.20
CA GLN A 129 12.23 -7.01 -12.48
C GLN A 129 12.75 -7.31 -11.08
N THR A 130 13.73 -6.53 -10.67
CA THR A 130 14.24 -6.48 -9.29
C THR A 130 13.21 -5.81 -8.38
N ALA A 131 12.97 -6.37 -7.20
CA ALA A 131 12.29 -5.66 -6.13
C ALA A 131 13.29 -4.84 -5.32
N ILE A 132 12.99 -3.56 -5.15
CA ILE A 132 13.72 -2.66 -4.28
C ILE A 132 13.01 -2.66 -2.93
N LEU A 133 13.73 -3.06 -1.89
CA LEU A 133 13.23 -3.11 -0.52
C LEU A 133 13.64 -1.81 0.18
N MET A 134 12.65 -1.10 0.71
CA MET A 134 12.83 0.19 1.34
C MET A 134 12.37 0.16 2.78
N GLU A 135 13.09 0.88 3.65
CA GLU A 135 12.78 1.03 5.07
C GLU A 135 12.62 2.52 5.43
N LYS A 136 11.76 2.82 6.40
CA LYS A 136 11.73 4.12 7.09
C LYS A 136 11.72 3.87 8.59
N LYS A 137 12.86 4.10 9.23
CA LYS A 137 13.00 4.08 10.69
C LYS A 137 12.11 5.15 11.34
N PRO A 138 11.73 5.00 12.62
CA PRO A 138 10.91 5.98 13.35
C PRO A 138 11.39 7.43 13.10
#